data_AF-M1X2D9-F1
#
_entry.id   AF-M1X2D9-F1
#
_cell.length_a   1.000
_cell.length_b   1.000
_cell.length_c   1.000
_cell.angle_alpha   90.00
_cell.angle_beta   90.00
_cell.angle_gamma   90.00
#
_symmetry.space_group_name_H-M   'P 1'
#
loop_
_entity.id
_entity.type
_entity.pdbx_description
1 polymer ?
#
loop_
_entity_poly.entity_id
_entity_poly.type
_entity_poly.pdbx_seq_one_letter_code
_entity_poly.pdbx_strand_id
1 'polypeptide(L)' 'MPYTNEEGGRLNNFASEPQVYKAEPPNARQKRNFIFLGILGATMVGALIFVAYYISSVS' A
#
# COMPACT_ATOMS: atom_id res chain seq x y z
N MET A 1 28.36 -7.63 -1.17
CA MET A 1 27.27 -7.02 -1.99
C MET A 1 27.21 -7.82 -3.29
N PRO A 2 26.06 -7.97 -3.97
CA PRO A 2 26.03 -8.76 -5.20
C PRO A 2 26.77 -7.97 -6.29
N TYR A 3 28.08 -8.18 -6.38
CA TYR A 3 28.92 -7.65 -7.45
C TYR A 3 28.66 -8.52 -8.68
N THR A 4 28.31 -7.90 -9.81
CA THR A 4 28.34 -8.58 -11.09
C THR A 4 29.76 -8.49 -11.64
N ASN A 5 30.27 -9.59 -12.21
CA ASN A 5 31.47 -9.51 -13.04
C ASN A 5 31.03 -8.88 -14.37
N GLU A 6 31.63 -7.75 -14.76
CA GLU A 6 31.50 -7.27 -16.14
C GLU A 6 32.09 -8.31 -17.11
N GLU A 7 31.61 -8.36 -18.35
CA GLU A 7 32.09 -9.30 -19.39
C GLU A 7 33.62 -9.23 -19.61
N GLY A 8 34.28 -8.15 -19.18
CA GLY A 8 35.73 -7.96 -19.18
C GLY A 8 36.46 -8.32 -17.87
N GLY A 9 35.81 -8.97 -16.90
CA GLY A 9 36.43 -9.44 -15.64
C GLY A 9 36.75 -8.34 -14.61
N ARG A 10 36.23 -7.13 -14.79
CA ARG A 10 36.40 -6.00 -13.85
C ARG A 10 35.27 -5.98 -12.83
N LEU A 11 35.60 -5.63 -11.59
CA LEU A 11 34.62 -5.46 -10.52
C LEU A 11 33.74 -4.25 -10.84
N ASN A 12 32.46 -4.51 -11.03
CA ASN A 12 31.48 -3.48 -11.30
C ASN A 12 30.82 -3.01 -10.00
N ASN A 13 30.84 -1.70 -9.75
CA ASN A 13 30.16 -1.06 -8.61
C ASN A 13 28.88 -0.32 -9.04
N PHE A 14 28.30 -0.64 -10.21
CA PHE A 14 26.95 -0.20 -10.54
C PHE A 14 25.92 -0.86 -9.63
N ALA A 15 24.84 -0.14 -9.35
CA ALA A 15 23.73 -0.67 -8.59
C ALA A 15 23.12 -1.86 -9.34
N SER A 16 22.81 -2.95 -8.62
CA SER A 16 22.01 -4.04 -9.17
C SER A 16 20.69 -3.47 -9.67
N GLU A 17 20.31 -3.82 -10.89
CA GLU A 17 18.99 -3.46 -11.40
C GLU A 17 17.93 -4.00 -10.44
N PRO A 18 16.96 -3.18 -10.00
CA PRO A 18 15.93 -3.63 -9.10
C PRO A 18 15.11 -4.72 -9.79
N GLN A 19 14.69 -5.72 -9.02
CA GLN A 19 13.74 -6.71 -9.52
C GLN A 19 12.43 -6.01 -9.86
N VAL A 20 12.21 -5.79 -11.16
CA VAL A 20 10.97 -5.26 -11.70
C VAL A 20 9.90 -6.35 -11.66
N TYR A 21 8.85 -6.12 -10.87
CA TYR A 21 7.67 -6.99 -10.82
C TYR A 21 6.50 -6.33 -11.54
N LYS A 22 5.72 -7.16 -12.25
CA LYS A 22 4.48 -6.70 -12.88
C LYS A 22 3.39 -6.61 -11.82
N ALA A 23 2.62 -5.52 -11.83
CA ALA A 23 1.42 -5.44 -11.02
C ALA A 23 0.41 -6.51 -11.47
N GLU A 24 -0.01 -7.37 -10.55
CA GLU A 24 -1.07 -8.34 -10.79
C GLU A 24 -2.43 -7.76 -10.36
N PRO A 25 -3.52 -8.11 -11.07
CA PRO A 25 -4.85 -7.72 -10.63
C PRO A 25 -5.17 -8.38 -9.28
N PRO A 26 -5.97 -7.72 -8.42
CA PRO A 26 -6.28 -8.26 -7.11
C PRO A 26 -7.06 -9.58 -7.22
N ASN A 27 -6.66 -10.57 -6.43
CA ASN A 27 -7.37 -11.84 -6.31
C ASN A 27 -8.69 -11.68 -5.52
N ALA A 28 -9.53 -12.72 -5.51
CA ALA A 28 -10.85 -12.67 -4.86
C ALA A 28 -10.78 -12.32 -3.37
N ARG A 29 -9.75 -12.78 -2.66
CA ARG A 29 -9.54 -12.46 -1.23
C ARG A 29 -9.17 -11.00 -1.03
N GLN A 30 -8.27 -10.46 -1.86
CA GLN A 30 -7.88 -9.05 -1.81
C GLN A 30 -9.07 -8.13 -2.10
N LYS A 31 -9.89 -8.44 -3.11
CA LYS A 31 -11.12 -7.67 -3.41
C LYS A 31 -12.06 -7.61 -2.21
N ARG A 32 -12.31 -8.75 -1.55
CA ARG A 32 -13.14 -8.81 -0.34
C ARG A 32 -12.55 -8.01 0.80
N ASN A 33 -11.24 -8.10 1.02
CA ASN A 33 -10.57 -7.32 2.06
C ASN A 33 -10.67 -5.81 1.81
N PHE A 34 -10.57 -5.35 0.55
CA PHE A 34 -10.76 -3.95 0.21
C PHE A 34 -12.15 -3.44 0.53
N ILE A 35 -13.19 -4.27 0.32
CA ILE A 35 -14.56 -3.92 0.72
C ILE A 35 -14.64 -3.74 2.24
N PHE A 36 -14.09 -4.67 3.02
CA PHE A 36 -14.07 -4.54 4.49
C PHE A 36 -13.30 -3.30 4.96
N LEU A 37 -12.14 -3.02 4.37
CA LEU A 37 -11.36 -1.82 4.68
C LEU A 37 -12.11 -0.54 4.33
N GLY A 38 -12.82 -0.51 3.20
CA GLY A 38 -13.66 0.61 2.80
C GLY A 38 -14.81 0.85 3.78
N ILE A 39 -15.52 -0.22 4.17
CA ILE A 39 -16.60 -0.14 5.17
C ILE A 39 -16.07 0.33 6.53
N LEU A 40 -14.93 -0.21 6.97
CA LEU A 40 -14.31 0.17 8.24
C LEU A 40 -13.92 1.64 8.24
N GLY A 41 -13.27 2.11 7.17
CA GLY A 41 -12.89 3.51 7.02
C GLY A 41 -14.10 4.45 6.97
N ALA A 42 -15.11 4.12 6.17
CA ALA A 42 -16.33 4.92 6.08
C ALA A 42 -17.08 4.99 7.41
N THR A 43 -17.20 3.87 8.12
CA THR A 43 -17.83 3.82 9.45
C THR A 43 -17.06 4.68 10.44
N MET A 44 -15.73 4.59 10.45
CA MET A 44 -14.89 5.38 11.35
C MET A 44 -15.05 6.88 11.10
N VAL A 45 -14.96 7.31 9.84
CA VAL A 45 -15.15 8.74 9.49
C VAL A 45 -16.57 9.20 9.80
N GLY A 46 -17.58 8.40 9.46
CA GLY A 46 -18.99 8.70 9.75
C GLY A 46 -19.26 8.83 11.25
N ALA A 47 -18.67 7.96 12.08
CA ALA A 47 -18.80 8.03 13.53
C ALA A 47 -18.18 9.32 14.10
N LEU A 48 -17.01 9.74 13.61
CA LEU A 48 -16.38 10.99 14.04
C LEU A 48 -17.22 12.21 13.69
N ILE A 49 -17.75 12.26 12.46
CA ILE A 49 -18.66 13.33 12.01
C ILE A 49 -19.92 13.35 12.87
N PHE A 50 -20.51 12.18 13.11
CA PHE A 50 -21.70 12.04 13.93
C PHE A 50 -21.48 12.58 15.35
N VAL A 51 -20.39 12.16 16.02
CA VAL A 51 -20.08 12.64 17.38
C VAL A 51 -19.86 14.15 17.40
N ALA A 52 -19.09 14.69 16.46
CA ALA A 52 -18.83 16.11 16.37
C ALA A 52 -20.12 16.93 16.19
N TYR A 53 -20.98 16.50 15.25
CA TYR A 53 -22.27 17.13 15.02
C TYR A 53 -23.19 17.03 16.24
N TYR A 54 -23.29 15.84 16.85
CA TYR A 54 -24.15 15.61 18.00
C TYR A 54 -23.80 16.57 19.14
N ILE A 55 -22.52 16.64 19.52
CA ILE A 55 -22.04 17.54 20.58
C ILE A 55 -22.30 19.01 20.20
N SER A 56 -22.05 19.41 18.95
CA SER A 56 -22.32 20.77 18.49
C SER A 56 -23.80 21.14 18.53
N SER A 57 -24.71 20.17 18.40
CA SER A 57 -26.17 20.42 18.37
C SER A 57 -26.81 20.52 19.75
N VAL A 58 -26.16 19.96 20.78
CA VAL A 58 -26.67 19.94 22.16
C VAL A 58 -25.97 20.96 23.08
N SER A 59 -24.91 21.61 22.59
CA SER A 59 -24.21 22.71 23.26
C SER A 59 -24.88 24.04 22.94
#